data_AF-A0A2C9LX19-F1
#
_entry.id   AF-A0A2C9LX19-F1
#
_cell.length_a   1.000
_cell.length_b   1.000
_cell.length_c   1.000
_cell.angle_alpha   90.00
_cell.angle_beta   90.00
_cell.angle_gamma   90.00
#
_symmetry.space_group_name_H-M   'P 1'
#
loop_
_entity.id
_entity.type
_entity.pdbx_description
1 polymer ?
#
loop_
_entity_poly.entity_id
_entity_poly.type
_entity_poly.pdbx_seq_one_letter_code
_entity_poly.pdbx_strand_id
1 'polypeptide(L)'
;MSTNYVLDDVYPRGFLGVIFNIVNVVIFAKLGFSDTTNISFLSLSLADGGVVLMLVGYSILYNPLVVEAVSILEVIESVSYIVFGWPYACFSRVAGCMTAFITVERFLCVSAPLKVKAIITRSRTITMAVTCFFVLFASIIPAFISSSLGMKFDPIYNQTHVGLMFTNNAASLQEISLTFNVVVQLGVFCIVMVPDKMT
;
A
#
# COMPACT_ATOMS: atom_id res chain seq x y z
N MET A 1 -11.54 17.55 -10.15
CA MET A 1 -12.41 16.62 -9.38
C MET A 1 -13.41 17.48 -8.63
N SER A 2 -14.71 17.35 -8.86
CA SER A 2 -15.70 18.24 -8.22
C SER A 2 -15.78 17.92 -6.71
N THR A 3 -15.90 18.96 -5.89
CA THR A 3 -15.97 18.89 -4.42
C THR A 3 -17.02 17.90 -3.91
N ASN A 4 -18.12 17.73 -4.65
CA ASN A 4 -19.20 16.80 -4.32
C ASN A 4 -18.76 15.33 -4.43
N TYR A 5 -17.86 14.98 -5.36
CA TYR A 5 -17.35 13.60 -5.47
C TYR A 5 -16.50 13.20 -4.26
N VAL A 6 -15.74 14.13 -3.70
CA VAL A 6 -14.92 13.87 -2.52
C VAL A 6 -15.83 13.66 -1.31
N LEU A 7 -16.79 14.58 -1.10
CA LEU A 7 -17.76 14.57 0.02
C LEU A 7 -18.70 13.36 0.00
N ASP A 8 -19.35 13.09 -1.13
CA ASP A 8 -20.45 12.12 -1.21
C ASP A 8 -19.98 10.67 -1.37
N ASP A 9 -18.75 10.45 -1.84
CA ASP A 9 -18.33 9.12 -2.30
C ASP A 9 -16.99 8.68 -1.70
N VAL A 10 -15.99 9.55 -1.58
CA VAL A 10 -14.67 9.17 -1.06
C VAL A 10 -14.66 9.05 0.47
N TYR A 11 -15.23 10.03 1.20
CA TYR A 11 -15.29 9.95 2.67
C TYR A 11 -16.05 8.74 3.20
N PRO A 12 -17.30 8.44 2.78
CA PRO A 12 -18.03 7.31 3.33
C PRO A 12 -17.32 5.98 3.05
N ARG A 13 -16.76 5.80 1.83
CA ARG A 13 -15.97 4.61 1.50
C ARG A 13 -14.71 4.48 2.36
N GLY A 14 -13.97 5.58 2.55
CA GLY A 14 -12.76 5.60 3.35
C GLY A 14 -13.03 5.24 4.81
N PHE A 15 -13.99 5.90 5.46
CA PHE A 15 -14.32 5.65 6.86
C PHE A 15 -14.86 4.25 7.11
N LEU A 16 -15.81 3.79 6.27
CA LEU A 16 -16.32 2.42 6.37
C LEU A 16 -15.19 1.41 6.15
N GLY A 17 -14.35 1.64 5.14
CA GLY A 17 -13.18 0.80 4.86
C GLY A 17 -12.23 0.69 6.05
N VAL A 18 -11.94 1.79 6.74
CA VAL A 18 -11.10 1.79 7.95
C VAL A 18 -11.74 0.95 9.04
N ILE A 19 -13.03 1.18 9.33
CA ILE A 19 -13.75 0.46 10.39
C ILE A 19 -13.76 -1.05 10.12
N PHE A 20 -14.16 -1.47 8.92
CA PHE A 20 -14.24 -2.89 8.56
C PHE A 20 -12.87 -3.57 8.58
N ASN A 21 -11.83 -2.91 8.08
CA ASN A 21 -10.48 -3.49 8.13
C ASN A 21 -9.94 -3.60 9.56
N ILE A 22 -10.20 -2.63 10.44
CA ILE A 22 -9.85 -2.73 11.86
C ILE A 22 -10.57 -3.92 12.52
N VAL A 23 -11.87 -4.06 12.28
CA VAL A 23 -12.66 -5.18 12.80
C VAL A 23 -12.09 -6.51 12.31
N ASN A 24 -11.78 -6.63 11.01
CA ASN A 24 -11.17 -7.82 10.44
C ASN A 24 -9.82 -8.14 11.09
N VAL A 25 -8.96 -7.13 11.28
CA VAL A 25 -7.67 -7.30 11.95
C VAL A 25 -7.87 -7.85 13.37
N VAL A 26 -8.80 -7.29 14.15
CA VAL A 26 -9.09 -7.76 15.51
C VAL A 26 -9.61 -9.20 15.50
N ILE A 27 -10.52 -9.53 14.58
CA ILE A 27 -11.10 -10.88 14.46
C ILE A 27 -10.02 -11.89 14.09
N PHE A 28 -9.24 -11.65 13.03
CA PHE A 28 -8.21 -12.59 12.58
C PHE A 28 -7.05 -12.70 13.57
N ALA A 29 -6.71 -11.63 14.29
CA ALA A 29 -5.74 -11.69 15.39
C ALA A 29 -6.25 -12.57 16.54
N LYS A 30 -7.55 -12.49 16.88
CA LYS A 30 -8.17 -13.32 17.93
C LYS A 30 -8.34 -14.78 17.53
N LEU A 31 -8.64 -15.06 16.26
CA LEU A 31 -8.66 -16.43 15.71
C LEU A 31 -7.28 -17.10 15.77
N GLY A 32 -6.22 -16.28 15.82
CA GLY A 32 -4.85 -16.72 15.93
C GLY A 32 -4.30 -17.23 14.60
N PHE A 33 -2.99 -17.45 14.59
CA PHE A 33 -2.26 -17.78 13.36
C PHE A 33 -2.36 -19.26 12.97
N SER A 34 -3.27 -20.04 13.55
CA SER A 34 -3.36 -21.52 13.40
C SER A 34 -3.54 -21.97 11.97
N ASP A 35 -4.34 -21.23 11.21
CA ASP A 35 -4.59 -21.52 9.81
C ASP A 35 -3.91 -20.51 8.89
N THR A 36 -3.39 -21.01 7.77
CA THR A 36 -2.77 -20.21 6.70
C THR A 36 -3.74 -19.16 6.17
N THR A 37 -5.01 -19.53 6.04
CA THR A 37 -6.11 -18.62 5.69
C THR A 37 -6.23 -17.43 6.63
N ASN A 38 -6.16 -17.64 7.96
CA ASN A 38 -6.31 -16.55 8.93
C ASN A 38 -5.12 -15.59 8.83
N ILE A 39 -3.91 -16.11 8.64
CA ILE A 39 -2.70 -15.32 8.41
C ILE A 39 -2.84 -14.49 7.12
N SER A 40 -3.28 -15.11 6.02
CA SER A 40 -3.45 -14.45 4.73
C SER A 40 -4.48 -13.32 4.80
N PHE A 41 -5.65 -13.58 5.41
CA PHE A 41 -6.71 -12.57 5.54
C PHE A 41 -6.37 -11.46 6.53
N LEU A 42 -5.65 -11.76 7.62
CA LEU A 42 -5.11 -10.74 8.51
C LEU A 42 -4.15 -9.81 7.75
N SER A 43 -3.22 -10.40 6.99
CA SER A 43 -2.22 -9.66 6.22
C SER A 43 -2.88 -8.78 5.14
N LEU A 44 -3.89 -9.32 4.46
CA LEU A 44 -4.69 -8.56 3.50
C LEU A 44 -5.45 -7.41 4.18
N SER A 45 -6.09 -7.65 5.34
CA SER A 45 -6.84 -6.62 6.07
C SER A 45 -5.93 -5.51 6.60
N LEU A 46 -4.68 -5.83 6.97
CA LEU A 46 -3.67 -4.83 7.32
C LEU A 46 -3.28 -3.97 6.11
N ALA A 47 -3.10 -4.59 4.94
CA ALA A 47 -2.75 -3.87 3.72
C ALA A 47 -3.90 -2.98 3.24
N ASP A 48 -5.12 -3.53 3.13
CA ASP A 48 -6.32 -2.79 2.76
C ASP A 48 -6.63 -1.67 3.76
N GLY A 49 -6.45 -1.91 5.06
CA GLY A 49 -6.53 -0.90 6.12
C GLY A 49 -5.56 0.26 5.90
N GLY A 50 -4.31 -0.03 5.50
CA GLY A 50 -3.33 0.98 5.13
C GLY A 50 -3.75 1.79 3.90
N VAL A 51 -4.27 1.14 2.85
CA VAL A 51 -4.77 1.80 1.64
C VAL A 51 -5.87 2.81 1.98
N VAL A 52 -6.89 2.37 2.71
CA VAL A 52 -8.03 3.24 3.05
C VAL A 52 -7.64 4.34 4.02
N LEU A 53 -6.68 4.10 4.92
CA LEU A 53 -6.15 5.14 5.80
C LEU A 53 -5.46 6.25 5.01
N MET A 54 -4.63 5.89 4.01
CA MET A 54 -3.99 6.88 3.15
C MET A 54 -5.00 7.63 2.29
N LEU A 55 -6.05 6.95 1.81
CA LEU A 55 -7.13 7.57 1.05
C LEU A 55 -7.94 8.57 1.89
N VAL A 56 -8.24 8.24 3.15
CA VAL A 56 -8.88 9.18 4.09
C VAL A 56 -7.98 10.39 4.33
N GLY A 57 -6.67 10.18 4.52
CA GLY A 57 -5.70 11.27 4.64
C GLY A 57 -5.69 12.20 3.43
N TYR A 58 -5.67 11.63 2.22
CA TYR A 58 -5.82 12.39 0.98
C TYR A 58 -7.13 13.20 0.95
N SER A 59 -8.23 12.57 1.34
CA SER A 59 -9.54 13.22 1.39
C SER A 59 -9.58 14.40 2.37
N ILE A 60 -8.88 14.31 3.49
CA ILE A 60 -8.77 15.40 4.47
C ILE A 60 -7.99 16.58 3.88
N LEU A 61 -6.87 16.34 3.20
CA LEU A 61 -6.05 17.41 2.60
C LEU A 61 -6.77 18.20 1.51
N TYR A 62 -7.61 17.53 0.71
CA TYR A 62 -8.41 18.17 -0.33
C TYR A 62 -9.79 18.60 0.16
N ASN A 63 -10.02 18.65 1.47
CA ASN A 63 -11.23 19.23 2.03
C ASN A 63 -11.26 20.75 1.76
N PRO A 64 -12.40 21.34 1.35
CA PRO A 64 -12.51 22.77 1.09
C PRO A 64 -12.00 23.66 2.23
N LEU A 65 -12.25 23.29 3.48
CA LEU A 65 -11.81 24.05 4.65
C LEU A 65 -10.28 24.08 4.78
N VAL A 66 -9.62 22.96 4.45
CA VAL A 66 -8.16 22.84 4.47
C VAL A 66 -7.55 23.59 3.28
N VAL A 67 -8.16 23.44 2.10
CA VAL A 67 -7.74 24.15 0.89
C VAL A 67 -7.82 25.67 1.07
N GLU A 68 -8.92 26.15 1.66
CA GLU A 68 -9.10 27.57 1.98
C GLU A 68 -8.09 28.05 3.04
N ALA A 69 -7.86 27.26 4.10
CA ALA A 69 -6.93 27.63 5.17
C ALA A 69 -5.46 27.67 4.71
N VAL A 70 -5.04 26.74 3.85
CA VAL A 70 -3.66 26.71 3.33
C VAL A 70 -3.47 27.71 2.19
N SER A 71 -4.51 27.96 1.40
CA SER A 71 -4.57 28.91 0.27
C SER A 71 -3.58 28.67 -0.89
N ILE A 72 -2.58 27.81 -0.70
CA ILE A 72 -1.55 27.45 -1.67
C ILE A 72 -1.68 25.96 -2.00
N LEU A 73 -2.23 25.67 -3.19
CA LEU A 73 -2.48 24.29 -3.65
C LEU A 73 -1.20 23.46 -3.78
N GLU A 74 -0.08 24.07 -4.17
CA GLU A 74 1.21 23.38 -4.31
C GLU A 74 1.67 22.73 -2.98
N VAL A 75 1.37 23.36 -1.84
CA VAL A 75 1.68 22.80 -0.52
C VAL A 75 0.89 21.53 -0.28
N ILE A 76 -0.41 21.56 -0.61
CA ILE A 76 -1.31 20.41 -0.45
C ILE A 76 -0.86 19.26 -1.34
N GLU A 77 -0.54 19.54 -2.61
CA GLU A 77 -0.02 18.53 -3.54
C GLU A 77 1.32 17.95 -3.10
N SER A 78 2.21 18.79 -2.57
CA SER A 78 3.52 18.35 -2.11
C SER A 78 3.44 17.42 -0.91
N VAL A 79 2.62 17.79 0.08
CA VAL A 79 2.36 16.95 1.26
C VAL A 79 1.60 15.69 0.86
N SER A 80 0.59 15.80 -0.02
CA SER A 80 -0.21 14.66 -0.45
C SER A 80 0.63 13.60 -1.18
N TYR A 81 1.55 14.03 -2.03
CA TYR A 81 2.45 13.16 -2.80
C TYR A 81 3.39 12.34 -1.89
N ILE A 82 4.07 12.98 -0.94
CA ILE A 82 5.06 12.31 -0.08
C ILE A 82 4.39 11.49 1.01
N VAL A 83 3.43 12.07 1.73
CA VAL A 83 2.87 11.48 2.94
C VAL A 83 1.83 10.41 2.63
N PHE A 84 1.04 10.59 1.58
CA PHE A 84 -0.08 9.69 1.27
C PHE A 84 0.12 8.94 -0.04
N GLY A 85 0.66 9.57 -1.10
CA GLY A 85 0.82 8.97 -2.42
C GLY A 85 1.72 7.73 -2.43
N TRP A 86 2.96 7.86 -1.98
CA TRP A 86 3.91 6.74 -1.94
C TRP A 86 3.47 5.61 -0.99
N PRO A 87 3.04 5.89 0.25
CA PRO A 87 2.50 4.85 1.12
C PRO A 87 1.23 4.18 0.58
N TYR A 88 0.31 4.94 -0.01
CA TYR A 88 -0.90 4.39 -0.66
C TYR A 88 -0.53 3.38 -1.75
N ALA A 89 0.41 3.76 -2.63
CA ALA A 89 0.90 2.87 -3.68
C ALA A 89 1.50 1.59 -3.08
N CYS A 90 2.34 1.71 -2.05
CA CYS A 90 2.96 0.57 -1.38
C CYS A 90 1.92 -0.39 -0.78
N PHE A 91 0.99 0.11 0.04
CA PHE A 91 -0.06 -0.71 0.65
C PHE A 91 -0.94 -1.38 -0.41
N SER A 92 -1.27 -0.68 -1.50
CA SER A 92 -2.06 -1.24 -2.61
C SER A 92 -1.32 -2.40 -3.29
N ARG A 93 0.01 -2.30 -3.45
CA ARG A 93 0.81 -3.42 -3.98
C ARG A 93 0.86 -4.60 -3.03
N VAL A 94 1.02 -4.37 -1.73
CA VAL A 94 0.99 -5.46 -0.73
C VAL A 94 -0.36 -6.17 -0.76
N ALA A 95 -1.46 -5.42 -0.78
CA ALA A 95 -2.81 -5.98 -0.89
C ALA A 95 -2.94 -6.84 -2.15
N GLY A 96 -2.52 -6.32 -3.32
CA GLY A 96 -2.52 -7.07 -4.57
C GLY A 96 -1.72 -8.37 -4.52
N CYS A 97 -0.51 -8.36 -3.93
CA CYS A 97 0.28 -9.57 -3.73
C CYS A 97 -0.42 -10.59 -2.82
N MET A 98 -1.02 -10.14 -1.72
CA MET A 98 -1.73 -11.00 -0.78
C MET A 98 -3.01 -11.59 -1.39
N THR A 99 -3.81 -10.78 -2.10
CA THR A 99 -5.00 -11.26 -2.81
C THR A 99 -4.63 -12.36 -3.78
N ALA A 100 -3.56 -12.17 -4.56
CA ALA A 100 -3.15 -13.14 -5.55
C ALA A 100 -2.64 -14.44 -4.91
N PHE A 101 -1.91 -14.35 -3.79
CA PHE A 101 -1.55 -15.52 -2.99
C PHE A 101 -2.78 -16.27 -2.48
N ILE A 102 -3.77 -15.56 -1.93
CA ILE A 102 -5.03 -16.16 -1.46
C ILE A 102 -5.73 -16.88 -2.61
N THR A 103 -5.77 -16.29 -3.81
CA THR A 103 -6.36 -16.92 -5.00
C THR A 103 -5.64 -18.22 -5.35
N VAL A 104 -4.31 -18.23 -5.35
CA VAL A 104 -3.51 -19.45 -5.60
C VAL A 104 -3.75 -20.49 -4.52
N GLU A 105 -3.76 -20.11 -3.24
CA GLU A 105 -4.08 -20.99 -2.11
C GLU A 105 -5.45 -21.66 -2.31
N ARG A 106 -6.48 -20.87 -2.62
CA ARG A 106 -7.85 -21.38 -2.87
C ARG A 106 -7.91 -22.27 -4.09
N PHE A 107 -7.20 -21.94 -5.16
CA PHE A 107 -7.14 -22.76 -6.36
C PHE A 107 -6.46 -24.11 -6.10
N LEU A 108 -5.36 -24.13 -5.35
CA LEU A 108 -4.65 -25.36 -4.98
C LEU A 108 -5.47 -26.25 -4.04
N CYS A 109 -6.25 -25.66 -3.14
CA CYS A 109 -7.20 -26.41 -2.30
C CYS A 109 -8.22 -27.20 -3.11
N VAL A 110 -8.65 -26.69 -4.27
CA VAL A 110 -9.63 -27.35 -5.14
C VAL A 110 -8.95 -28.30 -6.14
N SER A 111 -7.88 -27.85 -6.79
CA SER A 111 -7.22 -28.61 -7.86
C SER A 111 -6.31 -29.73 -7.36
N ALA A 112 -5.68 -29.58 -6.18
CA ALA A 112 -4.71 -30.53 -5.65
C ALA A 112 -4.76 -30.62 -4.10
N PRO A 113 -5.88 -31.10 -3.52
CA PRO A 113 -6.11 -31.11 -2.06
C PRO A 113 -5.06 -31.92 -1.27
N LEU A 114 -4.43 -32.93 -1.89
CA LEU A 114 -3.37 -33.73 -1.26
C LEU A 114 -2.02 -33.00 -1.24
N LYS A 115 -1.78 -32.08 -2.18
CA LYS A 115 -0.52 -31.33 -2.29
C LYS A 115 -0.57 -29.99 -1.55
N VAL A 116 -1.75 -29.40 -1.36
CA VAL A 116 -1.87 -28.08 -0.73
C VAL A 116 -1.32 -28.04 0.68
N LYS A 117 -1.57 -29.07 1.51
CA LYS A 117 -1.04 -29.14 2.88
C LYS A 117 0.48 -29.34 2.95
N ALA A 118 1.09 -29.84 1.86
CA ALA A 118 2.53 -29.99 1.76
C ALA A 118 3.20 -28.73 1.21
N ILE A 119 2.54 -28.02 0.30
CA ILE A 119 3.04 -26.80 -0.37
C ILE A 119 2.85 -25.57 0.53
N ILE A 120 1.64 -25.38 1.06
CA ILE A 120 1.25 -24.21 1.84
C ILE A 120 1.28 -24.59 3.32
N THR A 121 2.36 -24.20 3.99
CA THR A 121 2.54 -24.37 5.43
C THR A 121 2.48 -23.03 6.14
N ARG A 122 2.08 -23.06 7.42
CA ARG A 122 1.96 -21.88 8.30
C ARG A 122 3.21 -20.98 8.25
N SER A 123 4.39 -21.58 8.41
CA SER A 123 5.66 -20.85 8.41
C SER A 123 5.94 -20.19 7.06
N ARG A 124 5.58 -20.84 5.94
CA ARG A 124 5.73 -20.26 4.59
C ARG A 124 4.78 -19.08 4.40
N THR A 125 3.52 -19.20 4.80
CA THR A 125 2.55 -18.09 4.68
C THR A 125 2.98 -16.88 5.51
N ILE A 126 3.46 -17.06 6.75
CA ILE A 126 3.97 -15.96 7.56
C ILE A 126 5.21 -15.33 6.91
N THR A 127 6.17 -16.16 6.49
CA THR A 127 7.41 -15.68 5.86
C THR A 127 7.09 -14.88 4.60
N MET A 128 6.17 -15.37 3.78
CA MET A 128 5.77 -14.69 2.55
C MET A 128 5.03 -13.38 2.84
N ALA A 129 4.08 -13.36 3.78
CA ALA A 129 3.40 -12.13 4.17
C ALA A 129 4.40 -11.08 4.66
N VAL A 130 5.28 -11.45 5.60
CA VAL A 130 6.33 -10.58 6.13
C VAL A 130 7.25 -10.09 5.01
N THR A 131 7.68 -10.98 4.11
CA THR A 131 8.55 -10.62 2.97
C THR A 131 7.85 -9.64 2.03
N CYS A 132 6.56 -9.85 1.71
CA CYS A 132 5.79 -8.92 0.89
C CYS A 132 5.75 -7.52 1.51
N PHE A 133 5.48 -7.41 2.81
CA PHE A 133 5.56 -6.13 3.51
C PHE A 133 6.98 -5.55 3.43
N PHE A 134 8.00 -6.25 3.93
CA PHE A 134 9.35 -5.71 3.98
C PHE A 134 9.91 -5.29 2.62
N VAL A 135 9.76 -6.12 1.59
CA VAL A 135 10.33 -5.84 0.27
C VAL A 135 9.61 -4.69 -0.43
N LEU A 136 8.28 -4.62 -0.33
CA LEU A 136 7.52 -3.51 -0.91
C LEU A 136 7.73 -2.21 -0.13
N PHE A 137 7.89 -2.25 1.19
CA PHE A 137 8.29 -1.07 1.96
C PHE A 137 9.76 -0.66 1.74
N ALA A 138 10.66 -1.59 1.39
CA ALA A 138 12.02 -1.22 0.99
C ALA A 138 12.02 -0.53 -0.38
N SER A 139 11.11 -0.92 -1.27
CA SER A 139 11.02 -0.39 -2.63
C SER A 139 10.72 1.11 -2.72
N ILE A 140 10.09 1.69 -1.69
CA ILE A 140 9.74 3.12 -1.66
C ILE A 140 10.88 3.99 -1.12
N ILE A 141 11.92 3.41 -0.53
CA ILE A 141 13.06 4.16 0.04
C ILE A 141 13.72 5.06 -1.04
N PRO A 142 14.04 4.59 -2.26
CA PRO A 142 14.60 5.45 -3.30
C PRO A 142 13.66 6.60 -3.69
N ALA A 143 12.35 6.36 -3.68
CA ALA A 143 11.35 7.39 -3.92
C ALA A 143 11.33 8.46 -2.82
N PHE A 144 11.45 8.09 -1.54
CA PHE A 144 11.59 9.05 -0.44
C PHE A 144 12.93 9.81 -0.48
N ILE A 145 14.00 9.20 -0.98
CA ILE A 145 15.28 9.90 -1.19
C ILE A 145 15.16 10.87 -2.38
N SER A 146 14.39 10.52 -3.40
CA SER A 146 14.22 11.33 -4.61
C SER A 146 13.53 12.67 -4.35
N SER A 147 12.64 12.71 -3.36
CA SER A 147 11.67 13.77 -3.12
C SER A 147 11.73 14.23 -1.67
N SER A 148 11.96 15.53 -1.44
CA SER A 148 11.98 16.13 -0.11
C SER A 148 11.00 17.29 -0.03
N LEU A 149 10.49 17.59 1.17
CA LEU A 149 9.75 18.82 1.43
C LEU A 149 10.75 19.91 1.80
N GLY A 150 10.78 20.99 1.02
CA GLY A 150 11.68 22.11 1.22
C GLY A 150 10.97 23.45 1.09
N MET A 151 11.60 24.50 1.60
CA MET A 151 11.10 25.87 1.44
C MET A 151 11.34 26.34 0.00
N LYS A 152 10.28 26.66 -0.72
CA LYS A 152 10.29 27.18 -2.09
C LYS A 152 9.62 28.55 -2.10
N PHE A 153 10.25 29.51 -2.79
CA PHE A 153 9.64 30.82 -3.00
C PHE A 153 8.70 30.77 -4.20
N ASP A 154 7.46 31.23 -4.00
CA ASP A 154 6.48 31.32 -5.06
C ASP A 154 6.30 32.77 -5.52
N PRO A 155 6.64 33.08 -6.79
CA PRO A 155 6.50 34.41 -7.34
C PRO A 155 5.05 34.86 -7.52
N ILE A 156 4.07 33.94 -7.53
CA ILE A 156 2.64 34.24 -7.71
C ILE A 156 2.07 34.84 -6.43
N TYR A 157 2.38 34.23 -5.28
CA TYR A 157 1.90 34.67 -3.97
C TYR A 157 2.91 35.55 -3.22
N ASN A 158 4.11 35.74 -3.78
CA ASN A 158 5.22 36.50 -3.18
C ASN A 158 5.56 36.03 -1.74
N GLN A 159 5.46 34.72 -1.51
CA GLN A 159 5.65 34.08 -0.22
C GLN A 159 6.50 32.82 -0.38
N THR A 160 7.27 32.48 0.66
CA THR A 160 7.97 31.19 0.75
C THR A 160 7.08 30.16 1.44
N HIS A 161 6.82 29.04 0.77
CA HIS A 161 6.02 27.93 1.30
C HIS A 161 6.74 26.59 1.17
N VAL A 162 6.17 25.55 1.79
CA VAL A 162 6.70 24.19 1.71
C VAL A 162 6.29 23.56 0.39
N GLY A 163 7.25 23.20 -0.45
CA GLY A 163 7.03 22.55 -1.73
C GLY A 163 7.91 21.32 -1.92
N LEU A 164 7.54 20.52 -2.92
CA LEU A 164 8.34 19.38 -3.38
C LEU A 164 9.66 19.85 -4.01
N MET A 165 10.75 19.37 -3.44
CA MET A 165 12.10 19.50 -3.99
C MET A 165 12.53 18.13 -4.50
N PHE A 166 12.84 18.04 -5.79
CA PHE A 166 13.35 16.83 -6.40
C PHE A 166 14.87 16.90 -6.50
N THR A 167 15.53 15.78 -6.20
CA THR A 167 16.97 15.64 -6.42
C THR A 167 17.25 15.56 -7.93
N ASN A 168 18.47 15.91 -8.37
CA ASN A 168 18.85 15.84 -9.80
C ASN A 168 18.58 14.46 -10.45
N ASN A 169 18.61 13.38 -9.65
CA ASN A 169 18.36 12.01 -10.12
C ASN A 169 16.96 11.49 -9.75
N ALA A 170 16.00 12.37 -9.45
CA ALA A 170 14.71 11.96 -8.91
C ALA A 170 13.93 11.04 -9.86
N ALA A 171 13.90 11.35 -11.15
CA ALA A 171 13.24 10.52 -12.15
C ALA A 171 13.81 9.09 -12.17
N SER A 172 15.14 8.95 -12.22
CA SER A 172 15.81 7.66 -12.19
C SER A 172 15.54 6.88 -10.91
N LEU A 173 15.53 7.56 -9.75
CA LEU A 173 15.24 6.91 -8.47
C LEU A 173 13.78 6.41 -8.38
N GLN A 174 12.83 7.18 -8.90
CA GLN A 174 11.42 6.77 -8.95
C GLN A 174 11.20 5.62 -9.94
N GLU A 175 11.85 5.66 -11.09
CA GLU A 175 11.83 4.55 -12.06
C GLU A 175 12.42 3.27 -11.45
N ILE A 176 13.52 3.37 -10.70
CA ILE A 176 14.11 2.24 -9.97
C ILE A 176 13.10 1.68 -8.96
N SER A 177 12.46 2.54 -8.15
CA SER A 177 11.42 2.14 -7.20
C SER A 177 10.25 1.42 -7.90
N LEU A 178 9.75 1.96 -9.00
CA LEU A 178 8.65 1.38 -9.77
C LEU A 178 9.03 0.04 -10.40
N THR A 179 10.20 -0.03 -11.03
CA THR A 179 10.72 -1.24 -11.67
C THR A 179 10.92 -2.34 -10.63
N PHE A 180 11.53 -2.00 -9.50
CA PHE A 180 11.74 -2.94 -8.41
C PHE A 180 10.42 -3.47 -7.86
N ASN A 181 9.41 -2.62 -7.66
CA ASN A 181 8.06 -3.05 -7.27
C ASN A 181 7.46 -4.07 -8.24
N VAL A 182 7.53 -3.78 -9.55
CA VAL A 182 6.97 -4.68 -10.58
C VAL A 182 7.71 -6.02 -10.59
N VAL A 183 9.05 -5.99 -10.53
CA VAL A 183 9.87 -7.21 -10.51
C VAL A 183 9.57 -8.06 -9.27
N VAL A 184 9.46 -7.44 -8.09
CA VAL A 184 9.10 -8.12 -6.84
C VAL A 184 7.71 -8.71 -6.94
N GLN A 185 6.74 -7.95 -7.44
CA GLN A 185 5.36 -8.40 -7.57
C GLN A 185 5.27 -9.63 -8.48
N LEU A 186 5.99 -9.64 -9.61
CA LEU A 186 6.11 -10.81 -10.49
C LEU A 186 6.89 -11.96 -9.84
N GLY A 187 7.96 -11.66 -9.11
CA GLY A 187 8.82 -12.66 -8.45
C GLY A 187 8.13 -13.41 -7.31
N VAL A 188 7.26 -12.74 -6.55
CA VAL A 188 6.46 -13.38 -5.48
C VAL A 188 5.59 -14.50 -6.06
N PHE A 189 5.03 -14.32 -7.27
CA PHE A 189 4.30 -15.39 -7.95
C PHE A 189 5.17 -16.60 -8.28
N CYS A 190 6.40 -16.37 -8.75
CA CYS A 190 7.33 -17.46 -9.05
C CYS A 190 7.70 -18.25 -7.79
N ILE A 191 7.96 -17.58 -6.67
CA ILE A 191 8.32 -18.22 -5.40
C ILE A 191 7.16 -19.10 -4.87
N VAL A 192 5.92 -18.65 -5.02
CA VAL A 192 4.73 -19.44 -4.60
C VAL A 192 4.52 -20.67 -5.49
N MET A 193 4.91 -20.59 -6.77
CA MET A 193 4.67 -21.63 -7.78
C MET A 193 5.79 -22.66 -7.91
N VAL A 194 6.90 -22.56 -7.16
CA VAL A 194 7.94 -23.61 -7.15
C VAL A 194 7.55 -24.68 -6.11
N PRO A 195 7.04 -25.86 -6.53
CA PRO A 195 6.89 -26.98 -5.63
C PRO A 195 8.29 -27.50 -5.26
N ASP A 196 8.63 -27.48 -3.96
CA ASP A 196 9.77 -28.23 -3.44
C ASP A 196 9.43 -29.73 -3.47
N LYS A 197 9.49 -30.34 -4.66
CA LYS A 197 9.84 -31.75 -4.89
C LYS A 197 10.35 -31.93 -6.31
N MET A 198 11.65 -31.65 -6.49
CA MET A 198 12.49 -32.39 -7.43
C MET A 198 13.87 -32.66 -6.79
N THR A 199 13.83 -33.21 -5.57
CA THR A 199 14.90 -33.99 -4.92
C THR A 199 14.24 -35.03 -4.03
#